data_AF-A2N622-F1
#
_entry.id   AF-A2N622-F1
#
_cell.length_a   1.000
_cell.length_b   1.000
_cell.length_c   1.000
_cell.angle_alpha   90.00
_cell.angle_beta   90.00
_cell.angle_gamma   90.00
#
_symmetry.space_group_name_H-M   'P 1'
#
loop_
_entity.id
_entity.type
_entity.pdbx_description
1 polymer ?
#
loop_
_entity_poly.entity_id
_entity_poly.type
_entity_poly.pdbx_seq_one_letter_code
_entity_poly.pdbx_strand_id
1 'polypeptide(L)'
;MFPRHCSRSLSSLFLFLHNISSYTKHTIKEFTMLSRYLLQQKPVVKTAQNLAEVNGPETLIGPGAKEGTVPTDLDQETGLARLELLGKLEGID
;
A
#
# COMPACT_ATOMS: atom_id res chain seq x y z
N MET A 1 -20.59 -67.45 20.98
CA MET A 1 -19.17 -67.52 20.57
C MET A 1 -18.81 -66.16 19.97
N PHE A 2 -18.03 -65.32 20.66
CA PHE A 2 -17.67 -63.97 20.19
C PHE A 2 -16.87 -64.01 18.88
N PRO A 3 -17.00 -62.97 18.03
CA PRO A 3 -15.78 -62.28 17.62
C PRO A 3 -15.90 -60.76 17.81
N ARG A 4 -15.12 -60.23 18.75
CA ARG A 4 -13.88 -59.46 18.48
C ARG A 4 -14.19 -58.04 18.00
N HIS A 5 -14.20 -57.13 18.98
CA HIS A 5 -13.90 -55.72 18.81
C HIS A 5 -12.86 -55.51 17.68
N CYS A 6 -13.29 -54.92 16.58
CA CYS A 6 -12.38 -54.40 15.58
C CYS A 6 -12.04 -52.97 16.00
N SER A 7 -10.91 -52.83 16.68
CA SER A 7 -10.26 -51.56 16.99
C SER A 7 -10.05 -50.78 15.69
N ARG A 8 -10.98 -49.87 15.36
CA ARG A 8 -10.68 -48.76 14.45
C ARG A 8 -9.58 -47.95 15.11
N SER A 9 -8.35 -48.23 14.66
CA SER A 9 -7.13 -47.62 15.14
C SER A 9 -7.30 -46.11 15.34
N LEU A 10 -7.04 -45.65 16.56
CA LEU A 10 -6.98 -44.23 16.95
C LEU A 10 -6.05 -43.42 16.02
N SER A 11 -5.17 -44.06 15.25
CA SER A 11 -4.30 -43.41 14.26
C SER A 11 -5.04 -42.84 13.05
N SER A 12 -6.20 -43.39 12.65
CA SER A 12 -6.93 -42.94 11.46
C SER A 12 -7.69 -41.63 11.71
N LEU A 13 -8.22 -41.43 12.91
CA LEU A 13 -8.90 -40.19 13.30
C LEU A 13 -7.92 -39.03 13.56
N PHE A 14 -6.69 -39.36 14.00
CA PHE A 14 -5.63 -38.38 14.23
C PHE A 14 -5.10 -37.75 12.93
N LEU A 15 -5.01 -38.54 11.84
CA LEU A 15 -4.63 -38.04 10.51
C LEU A 15 -5.72 -37.14 9.89
N PHE A 16 -6.99 -37.36 10.24
CA PHE A 16 -8.10 -36.52 9.75
C PHE A 16 -8.17 -35.16 10.46
N LEU A 17 -7.87 -35.12 11.76
CA LEU A 17 -7.84 -33.86 12.55
C LEU A 17 -6.64 -32.96 12.20
N HIS A 18 -5.50 -33.55 11.83
CA HIS A 18 -4.34 -32.77 11.33
C HIS A 18 -4.53 -32.24 9.91
N ASN A 19 -5.34 -32.89 9.08
CA ASN A 19 -5.64 -32.43 7.73
C ASN A 19 -6.46 -31.13 7.75
N ILE A 20 -7.49 -31.06 8.61
CA ILE A 20 -8.38 -29.89 8.75
C ILE A 20 -7.64 -28.67 9.33
N SER A 21 -6.67 -28.86 10.24
CA SER A 21 -5.86 -27.78 10.84
C SER A 21 -4.91 -27.08 9.85
N SER A 22 -4.54 -27.75 8.76
CA SER A 22 -3.66 -27.16 7.74
C SER A 22 -4.42 -26.18 6.84
N TYR A 23 -5.66 -26.50 6.46
CA TYR A 23 -6.47 -25.67 5.56
C TYR A 23 -6.95 -24.34 6.18
N THR A 24 -7.09 -24.25 7.51
CA THR A 24 -7.51 -23.01 8.20
C THR A 24 -6.38 -21.96 8.32
N LYS A 25 -5.11 -22.38 8.24
CA LYS A 25 -3.96 -21.45 8.31
C LYS A 25 -3.71 -20.69 7.02
N HIS A 26 -4.07 -21.27 5.87
CA HIS A 26 -3.94 -20.58 4.59
C HIS A 26 -4.98 -19.46 4.44
N THR A 27 -6.23 -19.73 4.77
CA THR A 27 -7.33 -18.76 4.60
C THR A 27 -7.18 -17.51 5.48
N ILE A 28 -6.73 -17.65 6.73
CA ILE A 28 -6.51 -16.50 7.63
C ILE A 28 -5.32 -15.65 7.16
N LYS A 29 -4.24 -16.27 6.67
CA LYS A 29 -3.07 -15.56 6.16
C LYS A 29 -3.42 -14.73 4.92
N GLU A 30 -4.17 -15.30 3.98
CA GLU A 30 -4.64 -14.56 2.80
C GLU A 30 -5.52 -13.37 3.21
N PHE A 31 -6.46 -13.56 4.13
CA PHE A 31 -7.31 -12.46 4.61
C PHE A 31 -6.50 -11.34 5.28
N THR A 32 -5.51 -11.68 6.11
CA THR A 32 -4.62 -10.70 6.72
C THR A 32 -3.66 -10.02 5.74
N MET A 33 -3.30 -10.70 4.64
CA MET A 33 -2.46 -10.14 3.58
C MET A 33 -3.26 -9.14 2.73
N LEU A 34 -4.49 -9.51 2.36
CA LEU A 34 -5.40 -8.66 1.59
C LEU A 34 -5.78 -7.40 2.37
N SER A 35 -6.04 -7.50 3.67
CA SER A 35 -6.37 -6.32 4.48
C SER A 35 -5.23 -5.31 4.56
N ARG A 36 -3.98 -5.77 4.69
CA ARG A 36 -2.79 -4.90 4.65
C ARG A 36 -2.62 -4.24 3.30
N TYR A 37 -2.81 -4.98 2.21
CA TYR A 37 -2.71 -4.46 0.84
C TYR A 37 -3.74 -3.35 0.58
N LEU A 38 -4.99 -3.53 1.01
CA LEU A 38 -6.05 -2.52 0.85
C LEU A 38 -5.75 -1.24 1.66
N LEU A 39 -5.27 -1.37 2.89
CA LEU A 39 -4.91 -0.20 3.72
C LEU A 39 -3.66 0.54 3.21
N GLN A 40 -2.83 -0.10 2.37
CA GLN A 40 -1.64 0.50 1.76
C GLN A 40 -1.92 1.26 0.47
N GLN A 41 -3.15 1.28 -0.03
CA GLN A 41 -3.54 2.07 -1.19
C GLN A 41 -3.62 3.57 -0.83
N LYS A 42 -2.48 4.20 -0.56
CA LYS A 42 -2.40 5.67 -0.49
C LYS A 42 -2.44 6.20 -1.91
N PRO A 43 -3.38 7.10 -2.28
CA PRO A 43 -3.39 7.70 -3.60
C PRO A 43 -2.09 8.50 -3.79
N VAL A 44 -1.38 8.21 -4.87
CA VAL A 44 -0.19 8.96 -5.27
C VAL A 44 -0.66 10.31 -5.82
N VAL A 45 -0.57 11.36 -5.00
CA VAL A 45 -0.84 12.73 -5.43
C VAL A 45 0.30 13.17 -6.32
N LYS A 46 -0.02 13.58 -7.54
CA LYS A 46 0.97 14.11 -8.49
C LYS A 46 1.27 15.56 -8.14
N THR A 47 2.54 15.93 -8.20
CA THR A 47 2.97 17.32 -8.06
C THR A 47 2.60 18.09 -9.32
N ALA A 48 2.08 19.31 -9.15
CA ALA A 48 1.67 20.14 -10.28
C ALA A 48 2.90 20.68 -11.01
N GLN A 49 2.92 20.53 -12.33
CA GLN A 49 3.96 21.11 -13.20
C GLN A 49 3.54 22.47 -13.77
N ASN A 50 2.24 22.70 -13.94
CA ASN A 50 1.65 23.92 -14.48
C ASN A 50 0.50 24.40 -13.59
N LEU A 51 0.09 25.67 -13.69
CA LEU A 51 -1.00 26.24 -12.89
C LEU A 51 -2.33 25.51 -13.07
N ALA A 52 -2.60 25.02 -14.28
CA ALA A 52 -3.83 24.29 -14.61
C ALA A 52 -3.97 22.95 -13.86
N GLU A 53 -2.87 22.39 -13.35
CA GLU A 53 -2.85 21.10 -12.66
C GLU A 53 -2.96 21.23 -11.13
N VAL A 54 -2.96 22.46 -10.62
CA VAL A 54 -3.05 22.75 -9.18
C VAL A 54 -4.43 22.35 -8.67
N ASN A 55 -4.46 21.29 -7.86
CA ASN A 55 -5.67 20.80 -7.21
C ASN A 55 -5.42 20.71 -5.70
N GLY A 56 -5.58 21.84 -5.02
CA GLY A 56 -5.36 21.95 -3.58
C GLY A 56 -3.88 22.03 -3.16
N PRO A 57 -3.62 22.21 -1.85
CA PRO A 57 -2.28 22.43 -1.31
C PRO A 57 -1.35 21.22 -1.45
N GLU A 58 -1.89 20.01 -1.50
CA GLU A 58 -1.10 18.78 -1.69
C GLU A 58 -0.38 18.69 -3.03
N THR A 59 -0.89 19.35 -4.08
CA THR A 59 -0.25 19.38 -5.40
C THR A 59 0.87 20.41 -5.51
N LEU A 60 0.93 21.35 -4.55
CA LEU A 60 1.90 22.43 -4.51
C LEU A 60 3.18 22.04 -3.75
N ILE A 61 3.53 20.76 -3.73
CA ILE A 61 4.78 20.26 -3.15
C ILE A 61 5.74 19.96 -4.30
N GLY A 62 6.97 20.45 -4.24
CA GLY A 62 7.98 20.15 -5.26
C GLY A 62 8.42 18.68 -5.30
N PRO A 63 8.92 18.19 -6.45
CA PRO A 63 9.36 16.80 -6.60
C PRO A 63 10.63 16.45 -5.81
N GLY A 64 11.35 17.46 -5.28
CA GLY A 64 12.64 17.29 -4.65
C GLY A 64 13.77 17.09 -5.66
N ALA A 65 14.95 17.62 -5.34
CA ALA A 65 16.13 17.46 -6.18
C ALA A 65 16.81 16.10 -5.91
N LYS A 66 17.61 15.66 -6.89
CA LYS A 66 18.46 14.47 -6.74
C LYS A 66 19.57 14.72 -5.72
N GLU A 67 19.98 13.67 -5.01
CA GLU A 67 21.08 13.73 -4.06
C GLU A 67 22.38 14.20 -4.74
N GLY A 68 23.09 15.13 -4.10
CA GLY A 68 24.35 15.69 -4.60
C GLY A 68 24.22 16.83 -5.62
N THR A 69 23.00 17.23 -6.00
CA THR A 69 22.75 18.42 -6.83
C THR A 69 22.18 19.55 -5.98
N VAL A 70 22.54 20.81 -6.29
CA VAL A 70 21.91 21.97 -5.66
C VAL A 70 20.48 22.08 -6.18
N PRO A 71 19.45 22.05 -5.30
CA PRO A 71 18.07 22.12 -5.74
C PRO A 71 17.74 23.48 -6.35
N THR A 72 16.89 23.46 -7.37
CA THR A 72 16.27 24.68 -7.91
C THR A 72 15.05 25.05 -7.06
N ASP A 73 14.62 26.30 -7.13
CA ASP A 73 13.40 26.77 -6.44
C ASP A 73 12.18 25.91 -6.86
N LEU A 74 12.07 25.55 -8.14
CA LEU A 74 11.05 24.62 -8.63
C LEU A 74 11.05 23.23 -7.97
N ASP A 75 12.19 22.78 -7.43
CA ASP A 75 12.31 21.46 -6.84
C ASP A 75 11.90 21.43 -5.36
N GLN A 76 12.08 22.56 -4.65
CA GLN A 76 11.94 22.64 -3.20
C GLN A 76 10.83 23.58 -2.73
N GLU A 77 10.36 24.50 -3.56
CA GLU A 77 9.28 25.39 -3.18
C GLU A 77 7.99 24.63 -2.92
N THR A 78 7.28 25.09 -1.89
CA THR A 78 6.01 24.51 -1.45
C THR A 78 4.96 25.58 -1.18
N GLY A 79 3.68 25.22 -1.35
CA GLY A 79 2.55 26.08 -0.99
C GLY A 79 2.43 27.34 -1.86
N LEU A 80 2.21 28.49 -1.22
CA LEU A 80 1.95 29.77 -1.91
C LEU A 80 3.13 30.26 -2.75
N ALA A 81 4.37 30.10 -2.25
CA ALA A 81 5.57 30.47 -2.99
C ALA A 81 5.63 29.74 -4.34
N ARG A 82 5.34 28.42 -4.33
CA ARG A 82 5.28 27.61 -5.56
C ARG A 82 4.17 28.06 -6.51
N LEU A 83 3.00 28.43 -6.00
CA LEU A 83 1.90 28.94 -6.82
C LEU A 83 2.31 30.23 -7.53
N GLU A 84 2.92 31.15 -6.79
CA GLU A 84 3.44 32.41 -7.35
C GLU A 84 4.54 32.14 -8.39
N LEU A 85 5.46 31.22 -8.12
CA LEU A 85 6.51 30.85 -9.07
C LEU A 85 5.91 30.27 -10.36
N LEU A 86 4.95 29.34 -10.26
CA LEU A 86 4.23 28.80 -11.43
C LEU A 86 3.51 29.89 -12.21
N GLY A 87 2.90 30.87 -11.52
CA GLY A 87 2.31 32.05 -12.16
C GLY A 87 3.33 32.88 -12.93
N LYS A 88 4.47 33.20 -12.32
CA LYS A 88 5.55 33.94 -12.98
C LYS A 88 6.11 33.22 -14.21
N LEU A 89 6.19 31.89 -14.18
CA LEU A 89 6.61 31.09 -15.33
C LEU A 89 5.59 31.14 -16.48
N GLU A 90 4.31 31.24 -16.17
CA GLU A 90 3.22 31.40 -17.14
C GLU A 90 2.98 32.88 -17.53
N GLY A 91 3.69 33.83 -16.90
CA GLY A 91 3.55 35.27 -17.14
C GLY A 91 2.30 35.88 -16.50
N ILE A 92 1.79 35.26 -15.44
CA ILE A 92 0.63 35.69 -14.65
C ILE A 92 1.15 36.20 -13.30
N ASP A 93 0.98 37.50 -13.04
CA ASP A 93 1.25 38.16 -11.75
C ASP A 93 -0.06 38.54 -11.05
#